data_AF-A0A645J2G9-F1
#
_entry.id   AF-A0A645J2G9-F1
#
_cell.length_a   1.000
_cell.length_b   1.000
_cell.length_c   1.000
_cell.angle_alpha   90.00
_cell.angle_beta   90.00
_cell.angle_gamma   90.00
#
_symmetry.space_group_name_H-M   'P 1'
#
loop_
_entity.id
_entity.type
_entity.pdbx_description
1 polymer ?
#
loop_
_entity_poly.entity_id
_entity_poly.type
_entity_poly.pdbx_seq_one_letter_code
_entity_poly.pdbx_strand_id
1 'polypeptide(L)' 'MNLIYDICDYVYVLNQGKIINEGNVEEVFIDEEKIEEAGLELPWLVKLNKNMNLPLFRKEEDLYNYWSEHFGGNLNKIAK' A
#
# COMPACT_ATOMS: atom_id res chain seq x y z
N MET A 1 0.69 0.22 -10.07
CA MET A 1 0.14 1.01 -8.95
C MET A 1 1.18 1.47 -7.93
N ASN A 2 2.17 0.64 -7.60
CA ASN A 2 3.17 0.93 -6.56
C ASN A 2 3.90 2.27 -6.73
N LEU A 3 4.25 2.63 -7.98
CA LEU A 3 4.92 3.91 -8.25
C LEU A 3 4.06 5.11 -7.84
N ILE A 4 2.77 5.11 -8.23
CA ILE A 4 1.82 6.18 -7.89
C ILE A 4 1.69 6.29 -6.37
N TYR A 5 1.62 5.15 -5.69
CA TYR A 5 1.58 5.13 -4.24
C TYR A 5 2.85 5.75 -3.64
N ASP A 6 4.04 5.36 -4.09
CA ASP A 6 5.32 5.82 -3.53
C ASP A 6 5.57 7.33 -3.74
N ILE A 7 5.26 7.87 -4.93
CA ILE A 7 5.70 9.24 -5.29
C ILE A 7 4.60 10.30 -5.27
N CYS A 8 3.32 9.92 -5.27
CA CYS A 8 2.22 10.88 -5.32
C CYS A 8 1.68 11.19 -3.92
N ASP A 9 1.36 12.46 -3.70
CA ASP A 9 0.67 12.91 -2.48
C ASP A 9 -0.85 12.85 -2.66
N TYR A 10 -1.34 13.24 -3.84
CA TYR A 10 -2.75 13.34 -4.17
C TYR A 10 -3.06 12.64 -5.51
N VAL A 11 -4.20 11.97 -5.59
CA VAL A 11 -4.59 11.20 -6.78
C VAL A 11 -6.05 11.40 -7.14
N TYR A 12 -6.34 11.30 -8.43
CA TYR A 12 -7.69 11.24 -8.99
C TYR A 12 -7.89 9.89 -9.66
N VAL A 13 -8.97 9.20 -9.33
CA VAL A 13 -9.36 7.93 -9.96
C VAL A 13 -10.46 8.21 -10.97
N LEU A 14 -10.18 7.89 -12.22
CA LEU A 14 -11.12 8.06 -13.32
C LEU A 14 -11.63 6.71 -13.80
N ASN A 15 -12.93 6.63 -14.00
CA ASN A 15 -13.58 5.51 -14.67
C ASN A 15 -14.50 6.05 -15.77
N GLN A 16 -14.31 5.59 -17.01
CA GLN A 16 -15.11 5.99 -18.17
C GLN A 16 -15.31 7.52 -18.33
N GLY A 17 -14.24 8.29 -18.12
CA GLY A 17 -14.26 9.75 -18.29
C GLY A 17 -14.90 10.53 -17.13
N LYS A 18 -15.21 9.87 -16.00
CA LYS A 18 -15.70 10.51 -14.78
C LYS A 18 -14.72 10.28 -13.64
N ILE A 19 -14.54 11.27 -12.77
CA ILE A 19 -13.83 11.11 -11.51
C ILE A 19 -14.76 10.34 -10.56
N ILE A 20 -14.30 9.19 -10.08
CA ILE A 20 -15.06 8.35 -9.13
C ILE A 20 -14.49 8.39 -7.71
N ASN A 21 -13.21 8.79 -7.56
CA ASN A 21 -12.57 9.01 -6.27
C ASN A 21 -11.46 10.06 -6.41
N GLU A 22 -11.19 10.80 -5.34
CA GLU A 22 -10.08 11.74 -5.25
C GLU A 22 -9.68 11.95 -3.79
N GLY A 23 -8.42 12.27 -3.54
CA GLY A 23 -7.93 12.48 -2.19
C GLY A 23 -6.43 12.29 -2.08
N ASN A 24 -5.96 12.29 -0.84
CA ASN A 24 -4.59 11.87 -0.57
C ASN A 24 -4.45 10.40 -0.95
N VAL A 25 -3.25 10.01 -1.36
CA VAL A 25 -3.01 8.66 -1.88
C VAL A 25 -3.36 7.57 -0.86
N GLU A 26 -3.14 7.84 0.42
CA GLU A 26 -3.49 6.93 1.52
C GLU A 26 -5.01 6.74 1.65
N GLU A 27 -5.78 7.83 1.53
CA GLU A 27 -7.25 7.80 1.61
C GLU A 27 -7.86 7.08 0.41
N VAL A 28 -7.32 7.33 -0.79
CA VAL A 28 -7.87 6.78 -2.04
C VAL A 28 -7.65 5.28 -2.15
N PHE A 29 -6.48 4.77 -1.76
CA PHE A 29 -6.18 3.34 -1.85
C PHE A 29 -6.76 2.51 -0.69
N ILE A 30 -7.33 3.13 0.35
CA ILE A 30 -8.14 2.41 1.37
C ILE A 30 -9.49 1.96 0.79
N ASP A 31 -10.04 2.69 -0.18
CA ASP A 31 -11.33 2.40 -0.82
C ASP A 31 -11.15 1.41 -1.99
N GLU A 32 -10.91 0.15 -1.65
CA GLU A 32 -10.64 -0.92 -2.62
C GLU A 32 -11.75 -1.11 -3.65
N GLU A 33 -13.02 -1.01 -3.26
CA GLU A 33 -14.15 -1.20 -4.17
C GLU A 33 -14.07 -0.23 -5.35
N LYS A 34 -13.74 1.05 -5.10
CA LYS A 34 -13.57 2.04 -6.17
C LYS A 34 -12.33 1.81 -7.02
N ILE A 35 -11.25 1.29 -6.43
CA ILE A 35 -10.03 0.95 -7.18
C ILE A 35 -10.33 -0.22 -8.12
N GLU A 36 -11.01 -1.25 -7.64
CA GLU A 36 -11.44 -2.39 -8.46
C GLU A 36 -12.46 -1.99 -9.53
N GLU A 37 -13.41 -1.10 -9.21
CA GLU A 37 -14.38 -0.55 -10.17
C GLU A 37 -13.70 0.18 -11.34
N ALA A 38 -12.58 0.87 -11.08
CA ALA A 38 -11.76 1.50 -12.10
C ALA A 38 -10.88 0.52 -12.90
N GLY A 39 -10.94 -0.78 -12.60
CA GLY A 39 -10.07 -1.80 -13.20
C GLY A 39 -8.61 -1.66 -12.79
N LEU A 40 -8.36 -1.06 -11.63
CA LEU A 40 -7.04 -0.81 -11.08
C LEU A 40 -6.72 -1.83 -9.98
N GLU A 41 -5.44 -2.06 -9.73
CA GLU A 41 -4.99 -2.92 -8.62
C GLU A 41 -4.46 -2.10 -7.44
N LEU A 42 -4.69 -2.58 -6.22
CA LEU A 42 -4.09 -2.01 -5.01
C LEU A 42 -2.55 -2.13 -5.01
N PRO A 43 -1.83 -1.12 -4.48
CA PRO A 43 -0.41 -1.22 -4.17
C PRO A 43 -0.11 -2.37 -3.20
N TRP A 44 1.05 -3.01 -3.34
CA TRP A 44 1.38 -4.19 -2.53
C TRP A 44 1.47 -3.89 -1.02
N LEU A 45 1.95 -2.70 -0.62
CA LEU A 45 1.98 -2.26 0.79
C LEU A 45 0.58 -2.12 1.39
N VAL A 46 -0.38 -1.64 0.61
CA VAL A 46 -1.79 -1.54 1.02
C VAL A 46 -2.38 -2.94 1.17
N LYS A 47 -2.09 -3.85 0.22
CA LYS A 47 -2.49 -5.28 0.32
C LYS A 47 -1.92 -5.94 1.58
N LEU A 48 -0.69 -5.62 1.99
CA LEU A 48 -0.09 -6.15 3.22
C LEU A 48 -0.79 -5.64 4.48
N ASN A 49 -1.04 -4.34 4.59
CA ASN A 49 -1.80 -3.76 5.70
C ASN A 49 -3.16 -4.47 5.85
N LYS A 50 -3.91 -4.61 4.76
CA LYS A 50 -5.23 -5.25 4.73
C LYS A 50 -5.18 -6.73 5.11
N ASN A 51 -4.29 -7.52 4.48
CA ASN A 51 -4.31 -8.98 4.60
C ASN A 51 -3.54 -9.51 5.82
N MET A 52 -2.56 -8.77 6.31
CA MET A 52 -1.69 -9.19 7.41
C MET A 52 -1.88 -8.35 8.68
N ASN A 53 -2.83 -7.40 8.66
CA ASN A 53 -3.14 -6.51 9.79
C ASN A 53 -1.91 -5.74 10.31
N LEU A 54 -0.96 -5.48 9.40
CA LEU A 54 0.26 -4.72 9.65
C LEU A 54 -0.02 -3.22 9.60
N PRO A 55 0.83 -2.35 10.17
CA PRO A 55 0.74 -0.91 9.92
C PRO A 55 0.77 -0.58 8.42
N LEU A 56 0.13 0.54 8.04
CA LEU A 56 0.23 1.04 6.67
C LEU A 56 1.60 1.69 6.48
N PHE A 57 2.37 1.21 5.51
CA PHE A 57 3.69 1.74 5.18
C PHE A 57 3.64 2.45 3.84
N ARG A 58 4.38 3.55 3.73
CA ARG A 58 4.55 4.28 2.46
C ARG A 58 5.68 3.71 1.63
N LYS A 59 6.75 3.25 2.29
CA LYS A 59 7.95 2.70 1.66
C LYS A 59 8.27 1.29 2.12
N GLU A 60 8.99 0.57 1.26
CA GLU A 60 9.57 -0.75 1.56
C GLU A 60 10.49 -0.72 2.77
N GLU A 61 11.29 0.35 2.89
CA GLU A 61 12.24 0.55 3.98
C GLU A 61 11.55 0.58 5.35
N ASP A 62 10.37 1.21 5.45
CA ASP A 62 9.60 1.28 6.69
C ASP A 62 9.12 -0.11 7.12
N LEU A 63 8.68 -0.92 6.17
CA LEU A 63 8.30 -2.32 6.42
C LEU A 63 9.50 -3.13 6.91
N TYR A 64 10.68 -2.96 6.30
CA TYR A 64 11.89 -3.69 6.69
C TYR A 64 12.34 -3.32 8.09
N ASN A 65 12.31 -2.03 8.42
CA ASN A 65 12.63 -1.53 9.75
C ASN A 65 11.66 -2.10 10.80
N TYR A 66 10.35 -2.02 10.54
CA TYR A 66 9.33 -2.63 11.38
C TYR A 66 9.59 -4.13 11.58
N TRP A 67 9.87 -4.86 10.51
CA TRP A 67 10.10 -6.29 10.60
C TRP A 67 11.35 -6.63 11.42
N SER A 68 12.43 -5.88 11.23
CA SER A 68 13.67 -6.05 12.01
C SER A 68 13.46 -5.77 13.50
N GLU A 69 12.72 -4.71 13.85
CA GLU A 69 12.44 -4.35 15.24
C GLU A 69 11.56 -5.38 15.95
N HIS A 70 10.52 -5.89 15.27
CA HIS A 70 9.54 -6.78 15.88
C HIS A 70 9.90 -8.27 15.76
N PHE A 71 10.69 -8.68 14.77
CA PHE A 71 10.99 -10.08 14.47
C PHE A 71 12.48 -10.39 14.28
N GLY A 72 13.37 -9.39 14.32
CA GLY A 72 14.81 -9.52 14.04
C GLY A 72 15.56 -10.48 14.97
N GLY A 73 15.01 -10.80 16.14
CA GLY A 73 15.54 -11.85 17.03
C GLY A 73 15.49 -13.27 16.44
N ASN A 74 14.64 -13.54 15.43
CA ASN A 74 14.43 -14.88 14.85
C ASN A 74 15.09 -15.12 13.48
N LEU A 75 15.52 -14.07 12.76
CA LEU A 75 16.05 -14.22 11.39
C LEU A 75 17.51 -14.69 11.32
N ASN A 76 18.29 -14.52 12.39
CA ASN A 76 19.70 -14.97 12.46
C ASN A 76 19.86 -16.51 12.49
N LYS A 77 18.77 -17.29 12.50
CA LYS A 77 18.82 -18.77 12.51
C LYS A 77 18.68 -19.41 11.12
N ILE A 78 18.25 -18.67 10.10
CA ILE A 78 17.91 -19.24 8.78
C ILE A 78 19.03 -18.94 7.75
N ALA A 79 19.98 -18.06 8.08
CA ALA A 79 21.07 -17.65 7.21
C ALA A 79 22.42 -18.35 7.50
N LYS A 80 22.41 -19.61 7.96
CA LYS A 80 23.64 -20.40 8.12
C LYS A 80 23.52 -21.79 7.49
#